data_AF-A0A5N4CTH4-F1
#
_entry.id   AF-A0A5N4CTH4-F1
#
_cell.length_a   1.000
_cell.length_b   1.000
_cell.length_c   1.000
_cell.angle_alpha   90.00
_cell.angle_beta   90.00
_cell.angle_gamma   90.00
#
_symmetry.space_group_name_H-M   'P 1'
#
loop_
_entity.id
_entity.type
_entity.pdbx_description
1 polymer ?
#
loop_
_entity_poly.entity_id
_entity_poly.type
_entity_poly.pdbx_seq_one_letter_code
_entity_poly.pdbx_strand_id
1 'polypeptide(L)'
;MAFESELINSTKVYSDIADVPSDTSKNDKKGKANTAKANVTPQSSSELRPTTTAALGAGLEAKKGIELIPQVRIEDLKQMKAYLKHLKKQQKELNSLKKKHAKEHSTMQKLHCTQVDKIVAQYDKEKSTHEKTLEKAMKKKGGSNCLEMKKETEIKIQTLTSDHKSKVKEIVAQHTKEWSDMINTHSAEEQEIRDLHLTQQCELLRKLLINAHEQQTQQLKMSHDRRVRELNSSNTKKFLEERKRLAMKQSKEMDQLKKVQLEHLEFLEKQNEQAKEMQQMVKLEAEMDRRPATVV
;
A
#
# COMPACT_ATOMS: atom_id res chain seq x y z
N MET A 1 53.27 -22.74 -20.92
CA MET A 1 53.78 -21.42 -20.48
C MET A 1 52.99 -20.23 -21.04
N ALA A 2 52.92 -19.94 -22.35
CA ALA A 2 52.11 -18.80 -22.82
C ALA A 2 50.59 -19.02 -22.76
N PHE A 3 50.11 -20.24 -23.05
CA PHE A 3 48.69 -20.61 -23.01
C PHE A 3 48.11 -20.80 -21.59
N GLU A 4 48.96 -21.03 -20.58
CA GLU A 4 48.52 -21.17 -19.18
C GLU A 4 48.25 -19.79 -18.55
N SER A 5 49.00 -18.76 -18.95
CA SER A 5 48.78 -17.39 -18.49
C SER A 5 47.47 -16.79 -19.02
N GLU A 6 47.00 -17.17 -20.21
CA GLU A 6 45.70 -16.73 -20.74
C GLU A 6 44.51 -17.40 -20.05
N LEU A 7 44.64 -18.67 -19.63
CA LEU A 7 43.58 -19.40 -18.93
C LEU A 7 43.40 -18.90 -17.48
N ILE A 8 44.51 -18.56 -16.82
CA ILE A 8 44.49 -17.93 -15.49
C ILE A 8 43.93 -16.51 -15.57
N ASN A 9 44.25 -15.74 -16.62
CA ASN A 9 43.69 -14.40 -16.81
C ASN A 9 42.19 -14.43 -17.15
N SER A 10 41.69 -15.40 -17.91
CA SER A 10 40.25 -15.53 -18.20
C SER A 10 39.42 -15.83 -16.93
N THR A 11 39.99 -16.62 -16.01
CA THR A 11 39.36 -16.91 -14.71
C THR A 11 39.42 -15.72 -13.74
N LYS A 12 40.46 -14.88 -13.86
CA LYS A 12 40.61 -13.64 -13.07
C LYS A 12 39.72 -12.50 -13.56
N VAL A 13 39.52 -12.37 -14.87
CA VAL A 13 38.62 -11.36 -15.45
C VAL A 13 37.15 -11.62 -15.08
N TYR A 14 36.75 -12.87 -14.87
CA TYR A 14 35.39 -13.21 -14.41
C TYR A 14 35.15 -12.99 -12.91
N SER A 15 36.21 -12.92 -12.09
CA SER A 15 36.10 -12.59 -10.66
C SER A 15 35.98 -11.08 -10.42
N ASP A 16 36.48 -10.24 -11.32
CA ASP A 16 36.44 -8.77 -11.23
C ASP A 16 35.13 -8.14 -11.75
N ILE A 17 34.20 -8.91 -12.33
CA ILE A 17 32.87 -8.42 -12.77
C ILE A 17 31.84 -8.40 -11.62
N ALA A 18 32.22 -8.87 -10.42
CA ALA A 18 31.31 -8.96 -9.28
C ALA A 18 31.14 -7.66 -8.46
N ASP A 19 31.90 -6.59 -8.76
CA ASP A 19 31.80 -5.29 -8.10
C ASP A 19 31.38 -4.19 -9.09
N VAL A 20 30.10 -4.19 -9.47
CA VAL A 20 29.44 -2.99 -10.00
C VAL A 20 28.65 -2.35 -8.86
N PRO A 21 29.07 -1.17 -8.35
CA PRO A 21 28.23 -0.41 -7.43
C PRO A 21 26.94 -0.04 -8.15
N SER A 22 25.80 -0.51 -7.63
CA SER A 22 24.49 -0.06 -8.09
C SER A 22 24.24 1.36 -7.58
N ASP A 23 24.67 2.36 -8.35
CA ASP A 23 24.33 3.77 -8.15
C ASP A 23 22.84 3.99 -8.45
N THR A 24 21.99 3.95 -7.43
CA THR A 24 20.63 4.47 -7.54
C THR A 24 20.69 6.00 -7.49
N SER A 25 20.83 6.59 -8.67
CA SER A 25 20.86 8.02 -8.92
C SER A 25 19.62 8.74 -8.36
N LYS A 26 19.86 9.76 -7.53
CA LYS A 26 18.87 10.75 -7.10
C LYS A 26 18.55 11.66 -8.27
N ASN A 27 17.27 11.72 -8.64
CA ASN A 27 16.77 12.63 -9.66
C ASN A 27 16.49 14.01 -9.02
N ASP A 28 17.40 14.97 -9.23
CA ASP A 28 17.14 16.39 -8.98
C ASP A 28 16.87 17.12 -10.30
N LYS A 29 15.68 17.73 -10.34
CA LYS A 29 15.03 18.31 -11.51
C LYS A 29 15.25 19.82 -11.53
N LYS A 30 16.07 20.35 -12.44
CA LYS A 30 15.92 21.75 -12.92
C LYS A 30 16.60 21.99 -14.27
N GLY A 31 15.79 22.08 -15.33
CA GLY A 31 16.20 22.56 -16.64
C GLY A 31 14.98 23.13 -17.36
N LYS A 32 15.02 24.42 -17.67
CA LYS A 32 13.93 25.24 -18.23
C LYS A 32 14.38 25.70 -19.61
N ALA A 33 13.67 25.37 -20.68
CA ALA A 33 13.68 26.11 -21.94
C ALA A 33 12.47 25.71 -22.82
N ASN A 34 11.83 26.73 -23.38
CA ASN A 34 10.68 26.71 -24.27
C ASN A 34 11.06 26.34 -25.71
N THR A 35 10.11 25.77 -26.48
CA THR A 35 9.67 26.31 -27.81
C THR A 35 8.42 25.60 -28.38
N ALA A 36 7.39 26.41 -28.61
CA ALA A 36 6.50 26.53 -29.78
C ALA A 36 5.82 25.33 -30.51
N LYS A 37 4.47 25.42 -30.49
CA LYS A 37 3.47 25.44 -31.61
C LYS A 37 2.81 24.15 -32.15
N ALA A 38 1.47 24.31 -32.25
CA ALA A 38 0.50 23.87 -33.28
C ALA A 38 -0.29 22.54 -33.09
N ASN A 39 -1.52 22.73 -32.58
CA ASN A 39 -2.84 22.34 -33.11
C ASN A 39 -3.09 20.92 -33.69
N VAL A 40 -4.14 20.25 -33.19
CA VAL A 40 -5.34 19.75 -33.91
C VAL A 40 -5.99 18.56 -33.16
N THR A 41 -7.27 18.71 -32.84
CA THR A 41 -8.24 17.71 -32.31
C THR A 41 -8.65 16.69 -33.40
N PRO A 42 -9.19 15.49 -33.04
CA PRO A 42 -10.64 15.36 -32.95
C PRO A 42 -11.18 14.45 -31.83
N GLN A 43 -12.49 14.60 -31.62
CA GLN A 43 -13.41 14.05 -30.60
C GLN A 43 -13.43 12.53 -30.41
N SER A 44 -13.62 12.09 -29.16
CA SER A 44 -14.68 11.20 -28.60
C SER A 44 -14.31 10.98 -27.11
N SER A 45 -15.15 10.92 -26.08
CA SER A 45 -16.53 10.50 -25.90
C SER A 45 -17.07 11.09 -24.57
N SER A 46 -18.38 11.07 -24.45
CA SER A 46 -19.28 11.62 -23.43
C SER A 46 -18.96 11.25 -21.97
N GLU A 47 -18.89 12.25 -21.08
CA GLU A 47 -19.19 12.10 -19.65
C GLU A 47 -20.45 12.90 -19.32
N LEU A 48 -21.48 12.16 -18.91
CA LEU A 48 -22.77 12.67 -18.47
C LEU A 48 -22.62 13.44 -17.16
N ARG A 49 -22.82 14.75 -17.23
CA ARG A 49 -22.94 15.64 -16.08
C ARG A 49 -24.42 15.93 -15.84
N PRO A 50 -24.99 15.69 -14.65
CA PRO A 50 -26.32 16.21 -14.33
C PRO A 50 -26.21 17.69 -13.98
N THR A 51 -26.76 18.53 -14.85
CA THR A 51 -27.11 19.91 -14.58
C THR A 51 -28.34 19.93 -13.66
N THR A 52 -28.28 20.66 -12.55
CA THR A 52 -29.46 21.36 -12.02
C THR A 52 -29.02 22.70 -11.43
N THR A 53 -29.54 23.76 -12.04
CA THR A 53 -29.54 25.13 -11.51
C THR A 53 -30.93 25.39 -10.97
N ALA A 54 -31.07 25.75 -9.70
CA ALA A 54 -32.19 26.56 -9.22
C ALA A 54 -31.84 27.24 -7.90
N ALA A 55 -32.14 28.53 -7.86
CA ALA A 55 -31.88 29.48 -6.80
C ALA A 55 -32.70 29.20 -5.52
N LEU A 56 -32.21 29.74 -4.39
CA LEU A 56 -32.88 30.69 -3.50
C LEU A 56 -32.28 30.60 -2.10
N GLY A 57 -31.98 31.77 -1.53
CA GLY A 57 -31.49 31.91 -0.17
C GLY A 57 -32.55 31.67 0.90
N ALA A 58 -32.08 31.75 2.15
CA ALA A 58 -32.77 31.63 3.43
C ALA A 58 -32.91 30.20 3.99
N GLY A 59 -32.02 29.88 4.93
CA GLY A 59 -32.02 28.63 5.69
C GLY A 59 -30.67 28.35 6.35
N LEU A 60 -30.18 29.29 7.17
CA LEU A 60 -29.15 28.99 8.16
C LEU A 60 -29.72 27.93 9.13
N GLU A 61 -28.86 27.02 9.62
CA GLU A 61 -29.16 25.91 10.55
C GLU A 61 -29.49 24.52 9.95
N ALA A 62 -28.59 23.95 9.12
CA ALA A 62 -28.47 22.47 9.00
C ALA A 62 -27.14 21.93 8.42
N LYS A 63 -26.09 22.74 8.22
CA LYS A 63 -24.79 22.24 7.71
C LYS A 63 -23.85 21.80 8.84
N LYS A 64 -24.27 20.85 9.69
CA LYS A 64 -23.27 20.03 10.40
C LYS A 64 -22.81 18.93 9.44
N GLY A 65 -21.58 19.07 8.98
CA GLY A 65 -21.00 18.38 7.83
C GLY A 65 -21.19 16.86 7.82
N ILE A 66 -21.27 16.32 6.62
CA ILE A 66 -20.94 14.92 6.38
C ILE A 66 -19.44 14.84 6.67
N GLU A 67 -19.05 14.09 7.69
CA GLU A 67 -17.65 13.83 8.01
C GLU A 67 -17.05 13.08 6.82
N LEU A 68 -16.20 13.75 6.04
CA LEU A 68 -15.55 13.15 4.88
C LEU A 68 -14.62 12.04 5.40
N ILE A 69 -14.89 10.81 5.00
CA ILE A 69 -14.00 9.68 5.30
C ILE A 69 -12.68 9.92 4.55
N PRO A 70 -11.53 9.95 5.25
CA PRO A 70 -10.23 10.10 4.60
C PRO A 70 -9.99 9.00 3.57
N GLN A 71 -9.49 9.35 2.38
CA GLN A 71 -9.18 8.35 1.36
C GLN A 71 -7.99 7.47 1.79
N VAL A 72 -8.12 6.15 1.66
CA VAL A 72 -6.99 5.22 1.87
C VAL A 72 -6.05 5.29 0.69
N ARG A 73 -4.78 5.66 0.93
CA ARG A 73 -3.73 5.68 -0.10
C ARG A 73 -2.75 4.54 0.10
N ILE A 74 -2.19 4.05 -1.00
CA ILE A 74 -1.25 2.92 -1.00
C ILE A 74 0.03 3.28 -0.22
N GLU A 75 0.46 4.54 -0.31
CA GLU A 75 1.64 5.05 0.39
C GLU A 75 1.49 4.93 1.91
N ASP A 76 0.29 5.23 2.42
CA ASP A 76 0.00 5.14 3.85
C ASP A 76 -0.02 3.67 4.31
N LEU A 77 -0.52 2.75 3.46
CA LEU A 77 -0.48 1.31 3.72
C LEU A 77 0.97 0.77 3.77
N LYS A 78 1.85 1.27 2.90
CA LYS A 78 3.28 0.90 2.90
C LYS A 78 4.01 1.38 4.16
N GLN A 79 3.52 2.42 4.83
CA GLN A 79 4.06 2.89 6.11
C GLN A 79 3.56 2.08 7.31
N MET A 80 2.54 1.22 7.13
CA MET A 80 2.03 0.41 8.23
C MET A 80 3.10 -0.54 8.78
N LYS A 81 3.14 -0.65 10.11
CA LYS A 81 4.10 -1.51 10.84
C LYS A 81 4.13 -2.95 10.32
N ALA A 82 2.97 -3.49 9.91
CA ALA A 82 2.87 -4.83 9.34
C ALA A 82 3.68 -4.97 8.03
N TYR A 83 3.55 -4.01 7.11
CA TYR A 83 4.27 -4.00 5.83
C TYR A 83 5.77 -3.81 6.05
N LEU A 84 6.17 -2.83 6.89
CA LEU A 84 7.57 -2.59 7.21
C LEU A 84 8.25 -3.80 7.89
N LYS A 85 7.53 -4.49 8.78
CA LYS A 85 8.02 -5.73 9.41
C LYS A 85 8.20 -6.85 8.37
N HIS A 86 7.30 -6.94 7.40
CA HIS A 86 7.40 -7.91 6.31
C HIS A 86 8.61 -7.63 5.40
N LEU A 87 8.86 -6.37 5.01
CA LEU A 87 10.06 -6.00 4.24
C LEU A 87 11.36 -6.34 4.98
N LYS A 88 11.41 -6.11 6.30
CA LYS A 88 12.56 -6.52 7.12
C LYS A 88 12.76 -8.03 7.14
N LYS A 89 11.69 -8.82 7.04
CA LYS A 89 11.76 -10.28 6.93
C LYS A 89 12.34 -10.69 5.57
N GLN A 90 11.83 -10.12 4.48
CA GLN A 90 12.32 -10.35 3.12
C GLN A 90 13.82 -10.05 3.00
N GLN A 91 14.28 -8.95 3.61
CA GLN A 91 15.71 -8.62 3.62
C GLN A 91 16.58 -9.68 4.32
N LYS A 92 16.08 -10.29 5.40
CA LYS A 92 16.81 -11.36 6.11
C LYS A 92 16.88 -12.64 5.28
N GLU A 93 15.78 -12.98 4.61
CA GLU A 93 15.71 -14.12 3.68
C GLU A 93 16.73 -13.96 2.54
N LEU A 94 16.79 -12.77 1.93
CA LEU A 94 17.75 -12.45 0.87
C LEU A 94 19.21 -12.52 1.36
N ASN A 95 19.50 -11.97 2.55
CA ASN A 95 20.85 -12.04 3.13
C ASN A 95 21.27 -13.49 3.43
N SER A 96 20.33 -14.33 3.86
CA SER A 96 20.58 -15.75 4.09
C SER A 96 20.90 -16.48 2.78
N LEU A 97 20.14 -16.20 1.71
CA LEU A 97 20.38 -16.79 0.39
C LEU A 97 21.77 -16.39 -0.15
N LYS A 98 22.12 -15.10 -0.12
CA LYS A 98 23.45 -14.62 -0.54
C LYS A 98 24.58 -15.33 0.21
N LYS A 99 24.41 -15.54 1.52
CA LYS A 99 25.39 -16.27 2.34
C LYS A 99 25.49 -17.75 1.97
N LYS A 100 24.38 -18.39 1.57
CA LYS A 100 24.37 -19.76 1.05
C LYS A 100 25.15 -19.83 -0.26
N HIS A 101 24.82 -18.99 -1.24
CA HIS A 101 25.49 -18.93 -2.54
C HIS A 101 27.01 -18.69 -2.42
N ALA A 102 27.43 -17.76 -1.57
CA ALA A 102 28.85 -17.49 -1.33
C ALA A 102 29.61 -18.72 -0.78
N LYS A 103 28.98 -19.53 0.08
CA LYS A 103 29.59 -20.76 0.61
C LYS A 103 29.68 -21.85 -0.45
N GLU A 104 28.66 -22.00 -1.28
CA GLU A 104 28.62 -22.97 -2.37
C GLU A 104 29.70 -22.65 -3.41
N HIS A 105 29.80 -21.37 -3.82
CA HIS A 105 30.87 -20.88 -4.68
C HIS A 105 32.26 -21.17 -4.11
N SER A 106 32.51 -20.86 -2.83
CA SER A 106 33.81 -21.14 -2.18
C SER A 106 34.11 -22.65 -2.11
N THR A 107 33.10 -23.48 -1.90
CA THR A 107 33.27 -24.94 -1.81
C THR A 107 33.58 -25.52 -3.19
N MET A 108 32.86 -25.11 -4.23
CA MET A 108 33.09 -25.50 -5.62
C MET A 108 34.51 -25.12 -6.07
N GLN A 109 34.91 -23.87 -5.83
CA GLN A 109 36.23 -23.36 -6.21
C GLN A 109 37.37 -24.17 -5.56
N LYS A 110 37.24 -24.51 -4.26
CA LYS A 110 38.23 -25.34 -3.56
C LYS A 110 38.30 -26.75 -4.14
N LEU A 111 37.15 -27.33 -4.49
CA LEU A 111 37.07 -28.65 -5.10
C LEU A 111 37.75 -28.66 -6.47
N HIS A 112 37.40 -27.71 -7.34
CA HIS A 112 37.99 -27.55 -8.67
C HIS A 112 39.51 -27.36 -8.60
N CYS A 113 40.00 -26.48 -7.73
CA CYS A 113 41.44 -26.28 -7.51
C CYS A 113 42.12 -27.60 -7.11
N THR A 114 41.57 -28.30 -6.11
CA THR A 114 42.13 -29.57 -5.62
C THR A 114 42.16 -30.65 -6.70
N GLN A 115 41.15 -30.71 -7.57
CA GLN A 115 41.07 -31.68 -8.66
C GLN A 115 42.15 -31.42 -9.72
N VAL A 116 42.35 -30.15 -10.12
CA VAL A 116 43.42 -29.77 -11.07
C VAL A 116 44.78 -30.08 -10.47
N ASP A 117 45.03 -29.69 -9.21
CA ASP A 117 46.30 -29.91 -8.52
C ASP A 117 46.67 -31.39 -8.46
N LYS A 118 45.70 -32.27 -8.21
CA LYS A 118 45.92 -33.74 -8.20
C LYS A 118 46.32 -34.28 -9.56
N ILE A 119 45.69 -33.80 -10.64
CA ILE A 119 45.98 -34.28 -12.00
C ILE A 119 47.36 -33.83 -12.44
N VAL A 120 47.73 -32.58 -12.16
CA VAL A 120 49.06 -32.03 -12.45
C VAL A 120 50.13 -32.78 -11.66
N ALA A 121 49.94 -32.92 -10.34
CA ALA A 121 50.89 -33.63 -9.48
C ALA A 121 51.08 -35.11 -9.89
N GLN A 122 50.01 -35.78 -10.32
CA GLN A 122 50.09 -37.17 -10.78
C GLN A 122 50.90 -37.28 -12.08
N TYR A 123 50.63 -36.41 -13.06
CA TYR A 123 51.37 -36.36 -14.31
C TYR A 123 52.87 -36.09 -14.07
N ASP A 124 53.19 -35.09 -13.24
CA ASP A 124 54.58 -34.75 -12.91
C ASP A 124 55.30 -35.92 -12.22
N LYS A 125 54.61 -36.63 -11.33
CA LYS A 125 55.15 -37.81 -10.65
C LYS A 125 55.43 -38.97 -11.61
N GLU A 126 54.51 -39.29 -12.51
CA GLU A 126 54.68 -40.35 -13.51
C GLU A 126 55.79 -40.02 -14.50
N LYS A 127 55.80 -38.79 -15.02
CA LYS A 127 56.85 -38.29 -15.91
C LYS A 127 58.23 -38.38 -15.27
N SER A 128 58.39 -37.86 -14.05
CA SER A 128 59.65 -37.94 -13.30
C SER A 128 60.09 -39.39 -13.06
N THR A 129 59.14 -40.31 -12.88
CA THR A 129 59.43 -41.73 -12.68
C THR A 129 59.99 -42.37 -13.95
N HIS A 130 59.42 -42.08 -15.11
CA HIS A 130 59.94 -42.55 -16.40
C HIS A 130 61.36 -41.99 -16.68
N GLU A 131 61.57 -40.70 -16.45
CA GLU A 131 62.88 -40.04 -16.62
C GLU A 131 63.95 -40.67 -15.72
N LYS A 132 63.67 -40.85 -14.42
CA LYS A 132 64.60 -41.49 -13.46
C LYS A 132 64.89 -42.95 -13.81
N THR A 133 63.90 -43.67 -14.33
CA THR A 133 64.06 -45.08 -14.73
C THR A 133 64.98 -45.19 -15.93
N LEU A 134 64.81 -44.32 -16.93
CA LEU A 134 65.71 -44.25 -18.09
C LEU A 134 67.12 -43.87 -17.67
N GLU A 135 67.29 -42.87 -16.81
CA GLU A 135 68.61 -42.44 -16.35
C GLU A 135 69.37 -43.56 -15.63
N LYS A 136 68.68 -44.34 -14.78
CA LYS A 136 69.25 -45.52 -14.11
C LYS A 136 69.62 -46.63 -15.09
N ALA A 137 68.80 -46.87 -16.12
CA ALA A 137 69.06 -47.89 -17.13
C ALA A 137 70.26 -47.51 -18.02
N MET A 138 70.40 -46.23 -18.36
CA MET A 138 71.53 -45.70 -19.12
C MET A 138 72.86 -45.82 -18.37
N LYS A 139 72.86 -45.66 -17.04
CA LYS A 139 74.05 -45.87 -16.20
C LYS A 139 74.52 -47.33 -16.15
N LYS A 140 73.66 -48.30 -16.51
CA LYS A 140 73.95 -49.75 -16.39
C LYS A 140 74.31 -50.46 -17.71
N LYS A 141 73.98 -49.92 -18.89
CA LYS A 141 74.24 -50.56 -20.19
C LYS A 141 75.23 -49.75 -21.04
N GLY A 142 76.35 -50.36 -21.41
CA GLY A 142 77.26 -49.86 -22.46
C GLY A 142 76.93 -50.47 -23.82
N GLY A 143 76.58 -49.65 -24.82
CA GLY A 143 76.39 -50.06 -26.22
C GLY A 143 74.94 -50.25 -26.71
N SER A 144 74.78 -50.24 -28.04
CA SER A 144 73.61 -50.35 -28.97
C SER A 144 72.17 -50.35 -28.40
N ASN A 145 71.90 -51.13 -27.36
CA ASN A 145 70.61 -51.29 -26.69
C ASN A 145 70.16 -50.01 -25.91
N CYS A 146 71.06 -49.04 -25.71
CA CYS A 146 70.76 -47.77 -25.05
C CYS A 146 69.88 -46.82 -25.89
N LEU A 147 70.08 -46.81 -27.21
CA LEU A 147 69.31 -45.98 -28.15
C LEU A 147 67.84 -46.41 -28.22
N GLU A 148 67.59 -47.71 -28.19
CA GLU A 148 66.26 -48.30 -28.28
C GLU A 148 65.44 -48.03 -27.01
N MET A 149 66.02 -48.23 -25.82
CA MET A 149 65.37 -47.87 -24.54
C MET A 149 65.05 -46.37 -24.42
N LYS A 150 65.92 -45.51 -24.96
CA LYS A 150 65.68 -44.06 -25.00
C LYS A 150 64.47 -43.72 -25.86
N LYS A 151 64.37 -44.30 -27.08
CA LYS A 151 63.21 -44.13 -27.96
C LYS A 151 61.92 -44.66 -27.32
N GLU A 152 61.99 -45.82 -26.67
CA GLU A 152 60.82 -46.40 -25.99
C GLU A 152 60.31 -45.51 -24.84
N THR A 153 61.23 -44.94 -24.03
CA THR A 153 60.86 -44.02 -22.95
C THR A 153 60.28 -42.71 -23.49
N GLU A 154 60.85 -42.18 -24.58
CA GLU A 154 60.33 -40.98 -25.24
C GLU A 154 58.89 -41.19 -25.72
N ILE A 155 58.59 -42.33 -26.36
CA ILE A 155 57.22 -42.67 -26.79
C ILE A 155 56.28 -42.72 -25.58
N LYS A 156 56.69 -43.36 -24.48
CA LYS A 156 55.90 -43.41 -23.23
C LYS A 156 55.60 -42.02 -22.67
N ILE A 157 56.60 -41.13 -22.64
CA ILE A 157 56.43 -39.75 -22.18
C ILE A 157 55.49 -38.97 -23.13
N GLN A 158 55.61 -39.16 -24.44
CA GLN A 158 54.72 -38.53 -25.41
C GLN A 158 53.28 -39.00 -25.25
N THR A 159 53.04 -40.30 -25.10
CA THR A 159 51.71 -40.84 -24.80
C THR A 159 51.16 -40.26 -23.49
N LEU A 160 51.95 -40.31 -22.41
CA LEU A 160 51.57 -39.75 -21.11
C LEU A 160 51.21 -38.26 -21.20
N THR A 161 51.97 -37.48 -21.97
CA THR A 161 51.70 -36.05 -22.20
C THR A 161 50.42 -35.82 -22.99
N SER A 162 50.17 -36.63 -24.02
CA SER A 162 48.94 -36.59 -24.82
C SER A 162 47.70 -36.92 -23.98
N ASP A 163 47.79 -37.96 -23.14
CA ASP A 163 46.73 -38.39 -22.25
C ASP A 163 46.44 -37.34 -21.18
N HIS A 164 47.48 -36.79 -20.54
CA HIS A 164 47.34 -35.68 -19.59
C HIS A 164 46.65 -34.47 -20.23
N LYS A 165 47.08 -34.07 -21.45
CA LYS A 165 46.46 -32.96 -22.17
C LYS A 165 44.98 -33.19 -22.45
N SER A 166 44.61 -34.42 -22.82
CA SER A 166 43.21 -34.78 -23.05
C SER A 166 42.41 -34.77 -21.74
N LYS A 167 43.00 -35.27 -20.65
CA LYS A 167 42.37 -35.27 -19.33
C LYS A 167 42.15 -33.85 -18.78
N VAL A 168 43.12 -32.96 -18.96
CA VAL A 168 42.98 -31.55 -18.59
C VAL A 168 41.86 -30.89 -19.37
N LYS A 169 41.76 -31.12 -20.69
CA LYS A 169 40.64 -30.59 -21.51
C LYS A 169 39.28 -31.07 -21.00
N GLU A 170 39.15 -32.36 -20.69
CA GLU A 170 37.93 -32.94 -20.15
C GLU A 170 37.53 -32.28 -18.82
N ILE A 171 38.49 -32.11 -17.91
CA ILE A 171 38.25 -31.52 -16.59
C ILE A 171 37.90 -30.04 -16.70
N VAL A 172 38.58 -29.28 -17.57
CA VAL A 172 38.24 -27.87 -17.82
C VAL A 172 36.80 -27.74 -18.36
N ALA A 173 36.41 -28.60 -19.30
CA ALA A 173 35.04 -28.61 -19.82
C ALA A 173 34.02 -28.96 -18.71
N GLN A 174 34.33 -29.96 -17.88
CA GLN A 174 33.49 -30.35 -16.75
C GLN A 174 33.35 -29.23 -15.71
N HIS A 175 34.46 -28.59 -15.31
CA HIS A 175 34.45 -27.47 -14.35
C HIS A 175 33.64 -26.29 -14.89
N THR A 176 33.78 -25.99 -16.17
CA THR A 176 33.00 -24.93 -16.84
C THR A 176 31.51 -25.23 -16.75
N LYS A 177 31.11 -26.47 -17.04
CA LYS A 177 29.71 -26.90 -16.95
C LYS A 177 29.18 -26.83 -15.52
N GLU A 178 29.87 -27.40 -14.55
CA GLU A 178 29.46 -27.38 -13.14
C GLU A 178 29.32 -25.95 -12.61
N TRP A 179 30.23 -25.06 -13.02
CA TRP A 179 30.15 -23.64 -12.69
C TRP A 179 28.91 -22.98 -13.30
N SER A 180 28.70 -23.14 -14.60
CA SER A 180 27.54 -22.59 -15.29
C SER A 180 26.23 -23.09 -14.69
N ASP A 181 26.12 -24.39 -14.41
CA ASP A 181 24.93 -25.00 -13.81
C ASP A 181 24.66 -24.42 -12.40
N MET A 182 25.71 -24.24 -11.59
CA MET A 182 25.60 -23.60 -10.27
C MET A 182 25.12 -22.14 -10.38
N ILE A 183 25.74 -21.33 -11.25
CA ILE A 183 25.37 -19.92 -11.43
C ILE A 183 23.94 -19.78 -11.97
N ASN A 184 23.53 -20.62 -12.92
CA ASN A 184 22.17 -20.65 -13.44
C ASN A 184 21.16 -21.01 -12.35
N THR A 185 21.50 -21.99 -11.51
CA THR A 185 20.67 -22.38 -10.35
C THR A 185 20.56 -21.23 -9.34
N HIS A 186 21.67 -20.57 -8.99
CA HIS A 186 21.65 -19.40 -8.10
C HIS A 186 20.78 -18.28 -8.66
N SER A 187 20.90 -17.98 -9.95
CA SER A 187 20.08 -16.97 -10.64
C SER A 187 18.58 -17.32 -10.59
N ALA A 188 18.23 -18.59 -10.81
CA ALA A 188 16.85 -19.07 -10.70
C ALA A 188 16.32 -18.96 -9.26
N GLU A 189 17.08 -19.41 -8.25
CA GLU A 189 16.71 -19.26 -6.83
C GLU A 189 16.52 -17.79 -6.44
N GLU A 190 17.37 -16.88 -6.92
CA GLU A 190 17.23 -15.44 -6.69
C GLU A 190 15.94 -14.89 -7.32
N GLN A 191 15.62 -15.32 -8.54
CA GLN A 191 14.43 -14.88 -9.24
C GLN A 191 13.15 -15.39 -8.55
N GLU A 192 13.12 -16.65 -8.13
CA GLU A 192 12.01 -17.22 -7.36
C GLU A 192 11.76 -16.45 -6.06
N ILE A 193 12.82 -16.06 -5.33
CA ILE A 193 12.68 -15.22 -4.14
C ILE A 193 12.11 -13.84 -4.47
N ARG A 194 12.58 -13.19 -5.55
CA ARG A 194 12.04 -11.87 -5.97
C ARG A 194 10.56 -11.95 -6.29
N ASP A 195 10.14 -12.97 -7.03
CA ASP A 195 8.75 -13.18 -7.44
C ASP A 195 7.85 -13.52 -6.25
N LEU A 196 8.35 -14.37 -5.35
CA LEU A 196 7.68 -14.66 -4.08
C LEU A 196 7.52 -13.39 -3.23
N HIS A 197 8.57 -12.59 -3.10
CA HIS A 197 8.55 -11.35 -2.32
C HIS A 197 7.56 -10.33 -2.89
N LEU A 198 7.51 -10.19 -4.22
CA LEU A 198 6.56 -9.31 -4.90
C LEU A 198 5.11 -9.76 -4.66
N THR A 199 4.85 -11.07 -4.80
CA THR A 199 3.52 -11.65 -4.59
C THR A 199 3.05 -11.42 -3.16
N GLN A 200 3.90 -11.70 -2.18
CA GLN A 200 3.59 -11.48 -0.76
C GLN A 200 3.35 -10.00 -0.42
N GLN A 201 4.11 -9.07 -1.02
CA GLN A 201 3.87 -7.63 -0.84
C GLN A 201 2.50 -7.22 -1.39
N CYS A 202 2.13 -7.69 -2.58
CA CYS A 202 0.84 -7.43 -3.21
C CYS A 202 -0.33 -7.97 -2.37
N GLU A 203 -0.23 -9.21 -1.90
CA GLU A 203 -1.24 -9.85 -1.04
C GLU A 203 -1.40 -9.11 0.28
N LEU A 204 -0.29 -8.72 0.92
CA LEU A 204 -0.31 -7.99 2.18
C LEU A 204 -0.95 -6.61 2.01
N LEU A 205 -0.59 -5.86 0.97
CA LEU A 205 -1.20 -4.56 0.67
C LEU A 205 -2.69 -4.69 0.39
N ARG A 206 -3.10 -5.70 -0.39
CA ARG A 206 -4.51 -5.99 -0.65
C ARG A 206 -5.27 -6.25 0.65
N LYS A 207 -4.71 -7.08 1.54
CA LYS A 207 -5.32 -7.38 2.84
C LYS A 207 -5.44 -6.13 3.73
N LEU A 208 -4.39 -5.31 3.79
CA LEU A 208 -4.42 -4.06 4.55
C LEU A 208 -5.45 -3.08 4.00
N LEU A 209 -5.56 -2.97 2.67
CA LEU A 209 -6.54 -2.12 2.00
C LEU A 209 -7.99 -2.56 2.31
N ILE A 210 -8.26 -3.86 2.21
CA ILE A 210 -9.59 -4.42 2.53
C ILE A 210 -9.95 -4.12 4.00
N ASN A 211 -9.02 -4.37 4.93
CA ASN A 211 -9.25 -4.08 6.34
C ASN A 211 -9.49 -2.59 6.60
N ALA A 212 -8.77 -1.70 5.92
CA ALA A 212 -8.96 -0.26 6.04
C ALA A 212 -10.34 0.16 5.53
N HIS A 213 -10.77 -0.35 4.38
CA HIS A 213 -12.11 -0.09 3.83
C HIS A 213 -13.22 -0.63 4.74
N GLU A 214 -13.01 -1.79 5.35
CA GLU A 214 -13.95 -2.38 6.29
C GLU A 214 -14.08 -1.48 7.55
N GLN A 215 -12.96 -1.04 8.11
CA GLN A 215 -12.96 -0.11 9.25
C GLN A 215 -13.66 1.22 8.92
N GLN A 216 -13.42 1.78 7.74
CA GLN A 216 -14.10 2.99 7.27
C GLN A 216 -15.61 2.81 7.14
N THR A 217 -16.03 1.68 6.58
CA THR A 217 -17.44 1.35 6.41
C THR A 217 -18.14 1.20 7.78
N GLN A 218 -17.50 0.50 8.71
CA GLN A 218 -18.01 0.34 10.08
C GLN A 218 -18.10 1.69 10.81
N GLN A 219 -17.07 2.53 10.69
CA GLN A 219 -17.05 3.87 11.28
C GLN A 219 -18.18 4.75 10.71
N LEU A 220 -18.41 4.71 9.40
CA LEU A 220 -19.49 5.45 8.75
C LEU A 220 -20.85 5.01 9.27
N LYS A 221 -21.07 3.68 9.35
CA LYS A 221 -22.33 3.12 9.87
C LYS A 221 -22.59 3.58 11.30
N MET A 222 -21.59 3.51 12.17
CA MET A 222 -21.72 4.00 13.55
C MET A 222 -22.00 5.51 13.63
N SER A 223 -21.34 6.32 12.80
CA SER A 223 -21.55 7.77 12.75
C SER A 223 -22.96 8.11 12.24
N HIS A 224 -23.44 7.40 11.21
CA HIS A 224 -24.80 7.52 10.70
C HIS A 224 -25.84 7.16 11.76
N ASP A 225 -25.71 6.01 12.41
CA ASP A 225 -26.67 5.54 13.42
C ASP A 225 -26.71 6.47 14.65
N ARG A 226 -25.58 7.06 15.01
CA ARG A 226 -25.52 8.14 16.01
C ARG A 226 -26.31 9.37 15.55
N ARG A 227 -26.07 9.84 14.32
CA ARG A 227 -26.73 11.04 13.76
C ARG A 227 -28.24 10.86 13.66
N VAL A 228 -28.72 9.68 13.27
CA VAL A 228 -30.16 9.37 13.21
C VAL A 228 -30.78 9.46 14.61
N ARG A 229 -30.15 8.88 15.63
CA ARG A 229 -30.64 8.95 17.02
C ARG A 229 -30.67 10.40 17.53
N GLU A 230 -29.62 11.17 17.29
CA GLU A 230 -29.54 12.58 17.68
C GLU A 230 -30.62 13.43 16.98
N LEU A 231 -30.82 13.22 15.68
CA LEU A 231 -31.83 13.93 14.91
C LEU A 231 -33.26 13.61 15.40
N ASN A 232 -33.55 12.33 15.63
CA ASN A 232 -34.86 11.90 16.16
C ASN A 232 -35.12 12.47 17.55
N SER A 233 -34.12 12.45 18.44
CA SER A 233 -34.23 13.06 19.78
C SER A 233 -34.44 14.58 19.69
N SER A 234 -33.70 15.27 18.82
CA SER A 234 -33.82 16.71 18.61
C SER A 234 -35.19 17.09 18.04
N ASN A 235 -35.67 16.36 17.03
CA ASN A 235 -36.97 16.59 16.42
C ASN A 235 -38.11 16.37 17.41
N THR A 236 -38.04 15.30 18.22
CA THR A 236 -39.04 15.02 19.28
C THR A 236 -39.07 16.15 20.31
N LYS A 237 -37.90 16.63 20.74
CA LYS A 237 -37.78 17.76 21.67
C LYS A 237 -38.42 19.03 21.10
N LYS A 238 -38.07 19.39 19.86
CA LYS A 238 -38.66 20.56 19.16
C LYS A 238 -40.18 20.45 19.05
N PHE A 239 -40.71 19.28 18.70
CA PHE A 239 -42.15 19.06 18.61
C PHE A 239 -42.86 19.25 19.96
N LEU A 240 -42.29 18.70 21.03
CA LEU A 240 -42.86 18.84 22.38
C LEU A 240 -42.81 20.28 22.89
N GLU A 241 -41.72 21.01 22.62
CA GLU A 241 -41.57 22.43 22.95
C GLU A 241 -42.61 23.28 22.19
N GLU A 242 -42.79 23.04 20.90
CA GLU A 242 -43.78 23.76 20.09
C GLU A 242 -45.21 23.44 20.52
N ARG A 243 -45.52 22.18 20.83
CA ARG A 243 -46.85 21.80 21.36
C ARG A 243 -47.15 22.51 22.68
N LYS A 244 -46.16 22.59 23.59
CA LYS A 244 -46.30 23.34 24.86
C LYS A 244 -46.50 24.83 24.60
N ARG A 245 -45.76 25.42 23.66
CA ARG A 245 -45.89 26.83 23.27
C ARG A 245 -47.30 27.14 22.75
N LEU A 246 -47.83 26.30 21.87
CA LEU A 246 -49.19 26.44 21.33
C LEU A 246 -50.27 26.28 22.40
N ALA A 247 -50.15 25.29 23.29
CA ALA A 247 -51.08 25.10 24.40
C ALA A 247 -51.10 26.32 25.35
N MET A 248 -49.92 26.86 25.70
CA MET A 248 -49.83 28.08 26.51
C MET A 248 -50.44 29.28 25.80
N LYS A 249 -50.26 29.41 24.48
CA LYS A 249 -50.88 30.48 23.68
C LYS A 249 -52.41 30.38 23.70
N GLN A 250 -52.96 29.19 23.45
CA GLN A 250 -54.41 28.95 23.48
C GLN A 250 -55.01 29.23 24.87
N SER A 251 -54.33 28.83 25.95
CA SER A 251 -54.77 29.14 27.32
C SER A 251 -54.87 30.65 27.54
N LYS A 252 -53.84 31.41 27.14
CA LYS A 252 -53.84 32.87 27.26
C LYS A 252 -54.95 33.53 26.43
N GLU A 253 -55.19 33.05 25.21
CA GLU A 253 -56.28 33.53 24.36
C GLU A 253 -57.64 33.25 24.99
N MET A 254 -57.84 32.07 25.59
CA MET A 254 -59.07 31.71 26.30
C MET A 254 -59.28 32.58 27.54
N ASP A 255 -58.24 32.79 28.35
CA ASP A 255 -58.32 33.64 29.54
C ASP A 255 -58.65 35.09 29.17
N GLN A 256 -58.04 35.60 28.09
CA GLN A 256 -58.35 36.91 27.54
C GLN A 256 -59.80 37.00 27.05
N LEU A 257 -60.30 35.98 26.35
CA LEU A 257 -61.68 35.93 25.88
C LEU A 257 -62.68 35.93 27.05
N LYS A 258 -62.43 35.12 28.07
CA LYS A 258 -63.26 35.08 29.29
C LYS A 258 -63.29 36.43 30.00
N LYS A 259 -62.13 37.10 30.08
CA LYS A 259 -62.05 38.45 30.64
C LYS A 259 -62.94 39.44 29.88
N VAL A 260 -62.87 39.45 28.55
CA VAL A 260 -63.73 40.31 27.70
C VAL A 260 -65.21 39.98 27.88
N GLN A 261 -65.57 38.70 27.95
CA GLN A 261 -66.96 38.28 28.20
C GLN A 261 -67.48 38.75 29.56
N LEU A 262 -66.65 38.69 30.60
CA LEU A 262 -66.99 39.17 31.93
C LEU A 262 -67.20 40.70 31.92
N GLU A 263 -66.30 41.45 31.30
CA GLU A 263 -66.43 42.91 31.15
C GLU A 263 -67.73 43.31 30.42
N HIS A 264 -68.14 42.55 29.38
CA HIS A 264 -69.42 42.78 28.71
C HIS A 264 -70.63 42.51 29.61
N LEU A 265 -70.59 41.46 30.44
CA LEU A 265 -71.66 41.16 31.39
C LEU A 265 -71.78 42.26 32.45
N GLU A 266 -70.67 42.69 33.04
CA GLU A 266 -70.64 43.80 34.01
C GLU A 266 -71.20 45.09 33.39
N PHE A 267 -70.87 45.36 32.13
CA PHE A 267 -71.42 46.52 31.40
C PHE A 267 -72.95 46.41 31.21
N LEU A 268 -73.47 45.24 30.81
CA LEU A 268 -74.91 45.02 30.66
C LEU A 268 -75.64 45.12 32.00
N GLU A 269 -75.08 44.60 33.08
CA GLU A 269 -75.63 44.74 34.43
C GLU A 269 -75.73 46.22 34.82
N LYS A 270 -74.68 47.00 34.58
CA LYS A 270 -74.69 48.44 34.83
C LYS A 270 -75.73 49.19 33.99
N GLN A 271 -75.87 48.86 32.70
CA GLN A 271 -76.89 49.42 31.82
C GLN A 271 -78.32 49.09 32.33
N ASN A 272 -78.55 47.84 32.74
CA ASN A 272 -79.83 47.42 33.32
C ASN A 272 -80.14 48.18 34.62
N GLU A 273 -79.14 48.37 35.48
CA GLU A 273 -79.34 49.10 36.73
C GLU A 273 -79.67 50.58 36.47
N GLN A 274 -78.93 51.23 35.58
CA GLN A 274 -79.25 52.59 35.12
C GLN A 274 -80.67 52.69 34.53
N ALA A 275 -81.10 51.70 33.74
CA ALA A 275 -82.45 51.67 33.19
C ALA A 275 -83.52 51.51 34.28
N LYS A 276 -83.27 50.69 35.31
CA LYS A 276 -84.17 50.57 36.48
C LYS A 276 -84.26 51.88 37.25
N GLU A 277 -83.13 52.54 37.52
CA GLU A 277 -83.09 53.84 38.20
C GLU A 277 -83.90 54.89 37.42
N MET A 278 -83.73 54.96 36.10
CA MET A 278 -84.51 55.85 35.24
C MET A 278 -86.01 55.53 35.28
N GLN A 279 -86.40 54.25 35.24
CA GLN A 279 -87.81 53.87 35.38
C GLN A 279 -88.39 54.25 36.75
N GLN A 280 -87.61 54.14 37.82
CA GLN A 280 -88.04 54.58 39.15
C GLN A 280 -88.25 56.10 39.19
N MET A 281 -87.35 56.86 38.57
CA MET A 281 -87.48 58.31 38.46
C MET A 281 -88.76 58.72 37.69
N VAL A 282 -89.03 58.09 36.54
CA VAL A 282 -90.26 58.35 35.76
C VAL A 282 -91.52 58.00 36.55
N LYS A 283 -91.51 56.91 37.33
CA LYS A 283 -92.64 56.56 38.20
C LYS A 283 -92.87 57.63 39.27
N LEU A 284 -91.80 58.12 39.89
CA LEU A 284 -91.87 59.17 40.91
C LEU A 284 -92.45 60.47 40.31
N GLU A 285 -91.98 60.87 39.13
CA GLU A 285 -92.47 62.05 38.41
C GLU A 285 -93.96 61.92 38.06
N ALA A 286 -94.39 60.77 37.53
CA ALA A 286 -95.79 60.50 37.24
C ALA A 286 -96.70 60.49 38.49
N GLU A 287 -96.17 60.07 39.64
CA GLU A 287 -96.88 60.12 40.92
C GLU A 287 -97.06 61.56 41.41
N MET A 288 -96.04 62.42 41.23
CA MET A 288 -96.11 63.85 41.55
C MET A 288 -97.08 64.64 40.64
N ASP A 289 -97.17 64.29 39.35
CA ASP A 289 -98.05 64.97 38.38
C ASP A 289 -99.52 64.53 38.45
N ARG A 290 -99.84 63.51 39.26
CA ARG A 290 -101.19 62.94 39.35
C ARG A 290 -102.16 63.89 40.07
N ARG A 291 -102.95 64.64 39.29
CA ARG A 291 -104.07 65.46 39.79
C ARG A 291 -105.40 64.69 39.73
N PRO A 292 -106.34 64.91 40.66
CA PRO A 292 -107.66 64.30 40.61
C PRO A 292 -108.45 64.82 39.40
N ALA A 293 -108.99 63.90 38.60
CA ALA A 293 -109.76 64.19 37.40
C ALA A 293 -111.15 63.54 37.48
N THR A 294 -112.17 64.23 36.96
CA THR A 294 -113.55 63.73 36.90
C THR A 294 -114.02 63.78 35.45
N VAL A 295 -114.55 62.66 34.94
CA VAL A 295 -115.05 62.54 33.56
C VAL A 295 -116.47 63.12 33.48
N VAL A 296 -116.72 63.96 32.48
CA VAL A 296 -118.04 64.53 32.14
C VAL A 296 -118.56 63.83 30.89
#